data_AF-A0A9N7AZ07-F1
#
_entry.id   AF-A0A9N7AZ07-F1
#
_cell.length_a   1.000
_cell.length_b   1.000
_cell.length_c   1.000
_cell.angle_alpha   90.00
_cell.angle_beta   90.00
_cell.angle_gamma   90.00
#
_symmetry.space_group_name_H-M   'P 1'
#
loop_
_entity.id
_entity.type
_entity.pdbx_description
1 polymer ?
#
loop_
_entity_poly.entity_id
_entity_poly.type
_entity_poly.pdbx_seq_one_letter_code
_entity_poly.pdbx_strand_id
1 'polypeptide(L)'
;MKKIINIFIGLSLFIMSLSIFSYHIIVGSDIPVNVNLNQVIRFSVIIFIYIILQLLYIIKSNNNPIIMNLILIIFLMFIWSMDFIENSAYKYHKYHTLMSSIGFWSTMFILFIYIFTFRKKYFSKRRDY
;
A
#
# COMPACT_ATOMS: atom_id res chain seq x y z
N MET A 1 21.34 15.17 -6.42
CA MET A 1 21.02 13.95 -7.21
C MET A 1 20.39 12.84 -6.37
N LYS A 2 21.05 12.29 -5.33
CA LYS A 2 20.50 11.17 -4.51
C LYS A 2 19.09 11.42 -3.93
N LYS A 3 18.80 12.65 -3.46
CA LYS A 3 17.48 13.03 -2.91
C LYS A 3 16.37 13.02 -3.97
N ILE A 4 16.67 13.49 -5.19
CA ILE A 4 15.72 13.51 -6.32
C ILE A 4 15.41 12.09 -6.76
N ILE A 5 16.43 11.23 -6.85
CA ILE A 5 16.26 9.80 -7.17
C ILE A 5 15.33 9.13 -6.15
N ASN A 6 15.52 9.38 -4.86
CA ASN A 6 14.63 8.83 -3.83
C ASN A 6 13.18 9.30 -3.97
N ILE A 7 12.96 10.58 -4.33
CA ILE A 7 11.61 11.09 -4.61
C ILE A 7 10.98 10.33 -5.78
N PHE A 8 11.71 10.14 -6.88
CA PHE A 8 11.22 9.37 -8.03
C PHE A 8 10.92 7.92 -7.68
N ILE A 9 11.75 7.25 -6.88
CA ILE A 9 11.47 5.89 -6.40
C ILE A 9 10.20 5.86 -5.56
N GLY A 10 10.04 6.80 -4.62
CA GLY A 10 8.83 6.91 -3.79
C GLY A 10 7.55 7.12 -4.63
N LEU A 11 7.62 8.00 -5.63
CA LEU A 11 6.51 8.23 -6.57
C LEU A 11 6.22 7.00 -7.43
N SER A 12 7.25 6.29 -7.91
CA SER A 12 7.08 5.06 -8.67
C SER A 12 6.37 3.97 -7.86
N LEU A 13 6.73 3.82 -6.57
CA LEU A 13 6.04 2.88 -5.66
C LEU A 13 4.60 3.31 -5.40
N PHE A 14 4.34 4.63 -5.28
CA PHE A 14 2.98 5.14 -5.15
C PHE A 14 2.13 4.83 -6.39
N ILE A 15 2.65 5.09 -7.60
CA ILE A 15 2.00 4.78 -8.87
C ILE A 15 1.72 3.27 -8.98
N MET A 16 2.70 2.43 -8.63
CA MET A 16 2.53 0.98 -8.61
C MET A 16 1.36 0.57 -7.70
N SER A 17 1.23 1.19 -6.52
CA SER A 17 0.11 0.92 -5.61
C SER A 17 -1.25 1.30 -6.21
N LEU A 18 -1.32 2.43 -6.92
CA LEU A 18 -2.52 2.83 -7.64
C LEU A 18 -2.84 1.83 -8.75
N SER A 19 -1.83 1.34 -9.49
CA SER A 19 -2.03 0.31 -10.52
C SER A 19 -2.55 -1.00 -9.94
N ILE A 20 -2.07 -1.41 -8.75
CA ILE A 20 -2.59 -2.59 -8.04
C ILE A 20 -4.06 -2.40 -7.65
N PHE A 21 -4.41 -1.22 -7.16
CA PHE A 21 -5.79 -0.88 -6.82
C PHE A 21 -6.69 -0.85 -8.08
N SER A 22 -6.23 -0.26 -9.18
CA SER A 22 -6.96 -0.29 -10.47
C SER A 22 -7.15 -1.71 -10.98
N TYR A 23 -6.14 -2.57 -10.85
CA TYR A 23 -6.27 -3.99 -11.21
C TYR A 23 -7.34 -4.70 -10.38
N HIS A 24 -7.42 -4.41 -9.07
CA HIS A 24 -8.49 -4.93 -8.21
C HIS A 24 -9.89 -4.55 -8.73
N ILE A 25 -10.10 -3.26 -9.02
CA ILE A 25 -11.38 -2.76 -9.58
C ILE A 25 -11.72 -3.45 -10.90
N ILE A 26 -10.76 -3.56 -11.82
CA ILE A 26 -10.97 -4.18 -13.13
C ILE A 26 -11.36 -5.65 -12.99
N VAL A 27 -10.72 -6.38 -12.08
CA VAL A 27 -11.07 -7.79 -11.82
C VAL A 27 -12.46 -7.92 -11.20
N GLY A 28 -12.91 -6.91 -10.45
CA GLY A 28 -14.24 -6.84 -9.85
C GLY A 28 -15.35 -6.27 -10.73
N SER A 29 -15.05 -5.74 -11.91
CA SER A 29 -16.01 -4.95 -12.69
C SER A 29 -17.08 -5.75 -13.43
N ASP A 30 -16.89 -7.07 -13.55
CA ASP A 30 -17.85 -7.94 -14.24
C ASP A 30 -19.18 -8.02 -13.48
N ILE A 31 -20.30 -8.09 -14.21
CA ILE A 31 -21.65 -8.23 -13.64
C ILE A 31 -22.34 -9.45 -14.27
N PRO A 32 -22.63 -10.54 -13.52
CA PRO A 32 -22.26 -10.73 -12.12
C PRO A 32 -20.76 -10.97 -11.94
N VAL A 33 -20.26 -10.60 -10.77
CA VAL A 33 -18.84 -10.67 -10.43
C VAL A 33 -18.36 -12.11 -10.44
N ASN A 34 -17.38 -12.41 -11.28
CA ASN A 34 -16.87 -13.75 -11.47
C ASN A 34 -15.36 -13.84 -11.18
N VAL A 35 -14.98 -13.35 -10.00
CA VAL A 35 -13.59 -13.45 -9.54
C VAL A 35 -13.28 -14.91 -9.20
N ASN A 36 -12.15 -15.44 -9.65
CA ASN A 36 -11.72 -16.80 -9.33
C ASN A 36 -10.50 -16.82 -8.38
N LEU A 37 -10.22 -18.01 -7.80
CA LEU A 37 -9.11 -18.17 -6.86
C LEU A 37 -7.74 -17.85 -7.50
N ASN A 38 -7.57 -18.13 -8.79
CA ASN A 38 -6.31 -17.86 -9.48
C ASN A 38 -6.02 -16.35 -9.57
N GLN A 39 -7.04 -15.52 -9.76
CA GLN A 39 -6.91 -14.06 -9.73
C GLN A 39 -6.52 -13.57 -8.33
N VAL A 40 -7.10 -14.14 -7.27
CA VAL A 40 -6.72 -13.84 -5.88
C VAL A 40 -5.25 -14.19 -5.62
N ILE A 41 -4.80 -15.36 -6.07
CA ILE A 41 -3.40 -15.79 -5.89
C ILE A 41 -2.45 -14.84 -6.62
N ARG A 42 -2.74 -14.50 -7.88
CA ARG A 42 -1.94 -13.53 -8.67
C ARG A 42 -1.88 -12.17 -7.99
N PHE A 43 -3.03 -11.67 -7.52
CA PHE A 43 -3.12 -10.41 -6.78
C PHE A 43 -2.29 -10.44 -5.49
N SER A 44 -2.37 -11.52 -4.73
CA SER A 44 -1.62 -11.71 -3.49
C SER A 44 -0.10 -11.70 -3.73
N VAL A 45 0.36 -12.35 -4.80
CA VAL A 45 1.78 -12.34 -5.20
C VAL A 45 2.23 -10.92 -5.57
N ILE A 46 1.42 -10.18 -6.33
CA ILE A 46 1.74 -8.79 -6.70
C ILE A 46 1.85 -7.90 -5.46
N ILE A 47 0.90 -8.00 -4.52
CA ILE A 47 0.96 -7.26 -3.25
C ILE A 47 2.19 -7.67 -2.43
N PHE A 48 2.51 -8.95 -2.37
CA PHE A 48 3.69 -9.41 -1.63
C PHE A 48 4.99 -8.80 -2.19
N ILE A 49 5.15 -8.78 -3.51
CA ILE A 49 6.28 -8.11 -4.18
C ILE A 49 6.29 -6.62 -3.85
N TYR A 50 5.13 -5.96 -3.91
CA TYR A 50 5.00 -4.54 -3.58
C TYR A 50 5.42 -4.23 -2.13
N ILE A 51 5.00 -5.04 -1.16
CA ILE A 51 5.40 -4.90 0.24
C ILE A 51 6.93 -5.02 0.37
N ILE A 52 7.56 -6.01 -0.26
CA ILE A 52 9.01 -6.17 -0.23
C ILE A 52 9.72 -4.93 -0.77
N LEU A 53 9.27 -4.41 -1.92
CA LEU A 53 9.85 -3.20 -2.52
C LEU A 53 9.70 -1.99 -1.60
N GLN A 54 8.54 -1.81 -0.97
CA GLN A 54 8.31 -0.76 0.01
C GLN A 54 9.24 -0.89 1.23
N LEU A 55 9.37 -2.08 1.80
CA LEU A 55 10.25 -2.33 2.94
C LEU A 55 11.72 -2.04 2.59
N LEU A 56 12.19 -2.54 1.45
CA LEU A 56 13.55 -2.28 0.98
C LEU A 56 13.80 -0.79 0.80
N TYR A 57 12.84 -0.07 0.22
CA TYR A 57 12.95 1.38 0.05
C TYR A 57 12.99 2.12 1.39
N ILE A 58 12.14 1.76 2.35
CA ILE A 58 12.11 2.36 3.69
C ILE A 58 13.43 2.13 4.44
N ILE A 59 13.95 0.89 4.42
CA ILE A 59 15.17 0.51 5.16
C ILE A 59 16.42 1.13 4.54
N LYS A 60 16.55 1.11 3.20
CA LYS A 60 17.82 1.43 2.53
C LYS A 60 18.15 2.92 2.48
N SER A 61 17.17 3.80 2.63
CA SER A 61 17.37 5.22 2.32
C SER A 61 17.19 6.14 3.52
N ASN A 62 18.34 6.45 4.14
CA ASN A 62 18.47 7.46 5.21
C ASN A 62 17.93 8.85 4.79
N ASN A 63 17.96 9.16 3.50
CA ASN A 63 17.49 10.42 2.92
C ASN A 63 16.11 10.31 2.26
N ASN A 64 15.29 9.35 2.67
CA ASN A 64 13.92 9.25 2.18
C ASN A 64 13.11 10.50 2.52
N PRO A 65 12.29 11.00 1.57
CA PRO A 65 11.29 12.02 1.82
C PRO A 65 10.11 11.43 2.61
N ILE A 66 10.35 11.04 3.86
CA ILE A 66 9.42 10.26 4.70
C ILE A 66 8.07 10.95 4.84
N ILE A 67 8.05 12.29 4.99
CA ILE A 67 6.80 13.06 5.11
C ILE A 67 5.95 12.94 3.83
N MET A 68 6.58 13.05 2.65
CA MET A 68 5.88 12.88 1.36
C MET A 68 5.29 11.47 1.26
N ASN A 69 6.11 10.44 1.54
CA ASN A 69 5.65 9.05 1.47
C ASN A 69 4.53 8.76 2.49
N LEU A 70 4.56 9.37 3.68
CA LEU A 70 3.50 9.28 4.67
C LEU A 70 2.18 9.87 4.16
N ILE A 71 2.21 11.05 3.56
CA ILE A 71 1.01 11.68 2.99
C ILE A 71 0.42 10.77 1.90
N LEU A 72 1.28 10.26 1.01
CA LEU A 72 0.87 9.37 -0.09
C LEU A 72 0.27 8.05 0.41
N ILE A 73 0.88 7.41 1.42
CA ILE A 73 0.36 6.14 1.95
C ILE A 73 -0.92 6.34 2.78
N ILE A 74 -1.10 7.49 3.44
CA ILE A 74 -2.37 7.85 4.11
C ILE A 74 -3.49 7.99 3.07
N PHE A 75 -3.21 8.64 1.94
CA PHE A 75 -4.17 8.75 0.84
C PHE A 75 -4.55 7.36 0.28
N LEU A 76 -3.57 6.48 0.06
CA LEU A 76 -3.83 5.09 -0.35
C LEU A 76 -4.65 4.32 0.69
N MET A 77 -4.33 4.51 1.97
CA MET A 77 -5.05 3.88 3.08
C MET A 77 -6.52 4.29 3.07
N PHE A 78 -6.81 5.56 2.81
CA PHE A 78 -8.18 6.06 2.69
C PHE A 78 -8.96 5.36 1.56
N ILE A 79 -8.35 5.24 0.38
CA ILE A 79 -8.97 4.56 -0.77
C ILE A 79 -9.25 3.08 -0.46
N TRP A 80 -8.27 2.34 0.05
CA TRP A 80 -8.46 0.94 0.43
C TRP A 80 -9.47 0.76 1.56
N SER A 81 -9.59 1.73 2.47
CA SER A 81 -10.58 1.69 3.56
C SER A 81 -12.00 1.80 3.02
N MET A 82 -12.24 2.71 2.07
CA MET A 82 -13.54 2.87 1.43
C MET A 82 -13.95 1.58 0.71
N ASP A 83 -13.05 1.04 -0.11
CA ASP A 83 -13.28 -0.20 -0.85
C ASP A 83 -13.53 -1.40 0.10
N PHE A 84 -12.76 -1.52 1.19
CA PHE A 84 -12.96 -2.58 2.18
C PHE A 84 -14.29 -2.49 2.91
N ILE A 85 -14.72 -1.28 3.29
CA ILE A 85 -16.01 -1.05 3.94
C ILE A 85 -17.16 -1.42 3.00
N GLU A 86 -17.10 -0.96 1.75
CA GLU A 86 -18.13 -1.24 0.74
C GLU A 86 -18.27 -2.75 0.50
N ASN A 87 -17.15 -3.44 0.22
CA ASN A 87 -17.15 -4.88 -0.04
C ASN A 87 -17.61 -5.72 1.16
N SER A 88 -17.35 -5.24 2.38
CA SER A 88 -17.76 -5.91 3.62
C SER A 88 -19.23 -5.67 3.95
N ALA A 89 -19.73 -4.44 3.75
CA ALA A 89 -21.10 -4.06 4.05
C ALA A 89 -22.10 -4.69 3.07
N TYR A 90 -21.80 -4.67 1.77
CA TYR A 90 -22.70 -5.16 0.73
C TYR A 90 -22.52 -6.65 0.39
N LYS A 91 -21.67 -7.37 1.14
CA LYS A 91 -21.39 -8.80 0.94
C LYS A 91 -21.16 -9.13 -0.53
N TYR A 92 -20.24 -8.40 -1.15
CA TYR A 92 -19.85 -8.62 -2.53
C TYR A 92 -19.25 -10.03 -2.70
N HIS A 93 -18.81 -10.37 -3.92
CA HIS A 93 -18.24 -11.70 -4.16
C HIS A 93 -17.08 -12.01 -3.21
N LYS A 94 -17.11 -13.18 -2.55
CA LYS A 94 -16.16 -13.58 -1.48
C LYS A 94 -14.69 -13.35 -1.83
N TYR A 95 -14.30 -13.63 -3.08
CA TYR A 95 -12.92 -13.48 -3.52
C TYR A 95 -12.55 -12.02 -3.81
N HIS A 96 -13.52 -11.20 -4.21
CA HIS A 96 -13.33 -9.76 -4.35
C HIS A 96 -13.16 -9.10 -2.98
N THR A 97 -14.02 -9.42 -2.00
CA THR A 97 -13.87 -8.96 -0.62
C THR A 97 -12.55 -9.39 0.01
N LEU A 98 -12.08 -10.60 -0.30
CA LEU A 98 -10.78 -11.08 0.18
C LEU A 98 -9.61 -10.31 -0.45
N MET A 99 -9.66 -9.99 -1.75
CA MET A 99 -8.66 -9.11 -2.39
C MET A 99 -8.65 -7.71 -1.74
N SER A 100 -9.83 -7.13 -1.52
CA SER A 100 -9.99 -5.85 -0.82
C SER A 100 -9.37 -5.88 0.58
N SER A 101 -9.62 -6.96 1.34
CA SER A 101 -9.03 -7.18 2.66
C SER A 101 -7.50 -7.23 2.62
N ILE A 102 -6.92 -7.96 1.67
CA ILE A 102 -5.46 -8.04 1.51
C ILE A 102 -4.87 -6.66 1.18
N GLY A 103 -5.51 -5.91 0.27
CA GLY A 103 -5.11 -4.54 -0.08
C GLY A 103 -5.12 -3.59 1.12
N PHE A 104 -6.21 -3.60 1.89
CA PHE A 104 -6.35 -2.83 3.12
C PHE A 104 -5.27 -3.16 4.16
N TRP A 105 -5.14 -4.44 4.55
CA TRP A 105 -4.21 -4.84 5.60
C TRP A 105 -2.74 -4.65 5.20
N SER A 106 -2.41 -4.88 3.92
CA SER A 106 -1.05 -4.63 3.41
C SER A 106 -0.69 -3.13 3.45
N THR A 107 -1.62 -2.27 3.08
CA THR A 107 -1.41 -0.81 3.09
C THR A 107 -1.32 -0.28 4.52
N MET A 108 -2.15 -0.79 5.43
CA MET A 108 -2.10 -0.49 6.85
C MET A 108 -0.75 -0.90 7.47
N PHE A 109 -0.25 -2.08 7.12
CA PHE A 109 1.07 -2.54 7.55
C PHE A 109 2.18 -1.60 7.07
N ILE A 110 2.19 -1.21 5.80
CA ILE A 110 3.19 -0.28 5.25
C ILE A 110 3.12 1.09 5.94
N LEU A 111 1.91 1.62 6.16
CA LEU A 111 1.69 2.87 6.89
C LEU A 111 2.29 2.79 8.31
N PHE A 112 2.05 1.69 9.02
CA PHE A 112 2.60 1.49 10.36
C PHE A 112 4.13 1.52 10.37
N ILE A 113 4.79 0.88 9.38
CA ILE A 113 6.25 0.92 9.24
C ILE A 113 6.75 2.34 8.93
N TYR A 114 6.05 3.11 8.11
CA TYR A 114 6.40 4.51 7.86
C TYR A 114 6.28 5.37 9.12
N ILE A 115 5.22 5.20 9.92
CA ILE A 115 5.03 5.92 11.19
C ILE A 115 6.16 5.58 12.16
N PHE A 116 6.52 4.30 12.30
CA PHE A 116 7.62 3.88 13.16
C PHE A 116 8.96 4.49 12.72
N THR A 117 9.22 4.47 11.41
CA THR A 117 10.44 5.04 10.82
C THR A 117 10.50 6.57 11.02
N PHE A 118 9.39 7.26 10.84
CA PHE A 118 9.27 8.69 11.10
C PHE A 118 9.55 9.00 12.58
N ARG A 119 8.91 8.28 13.50
CA ARG A 119 9.13 8.44 14.94
C ARG A 119 10.60 8.24 15.30
N LYS A 120 11.25 7.19 14.79
CA LYS A 120 12.68 6.93 15.02
C LYS A 120 13.54 8.09 14.54
N LYS A 121 13.30 8.61 13.33
CA LYS A 121 14.14 9.66 12.73
C LYS A 121 14.01 11.03 13.43
N TYR A 122 12.80 11.42 13.83
CA TYR A 122 12.55 12.78 14.34
C TYR A 122 12.50 12.88 15.87
N PHE A 123 12.15 11.80 16.58
CA PHE A 123 11.97 11.84 18.04
C PHE A 123 13.05 11.09 18.84
N SER A 124 13.78 10.14 18.25
CA SER A 124 14.89 9.49 18.99
C SER A 124 16.12 10.39 19.13
N LYS A 125 16.32 11.34 18.19
CA LYS A 125 17.46 12.28 18.18
C LYS A 125 17.43 13.35 19.28
N ARG A 126 16.37 13.41 20.11
CA ARG A 126 16.21 14.37 21.22
C ARG A 126 16.67 13.84 22.57
N ARG A 127 17.13 12.60 22.68
CA ARG A 127 17.52 12.00 23.99
C ARG A 127 19.01 12.12 24.34
N ASP A 128 19.81 12.73 23.47
CA ASP A 128 21.28 12.84 23.65
C ASP A 128 21.72 14.27 24.06
N TYR A 129 20.83 15.07 24.65
CA TYR A 129 21.14 16.40 25.20
C TYR A 129 20.76 16.48 26.68
#